data_AF-A0A0P8C513-F1
#
_entry.id   AF-A0A0P8C513-F1
#
_cell.length_a   1.000
_cell.length_b   1.000
_cell.length_c   1.000
_cell.angle_alpha   90.00
_cell.angle_beta   90.00
_cell.angle_gamma   90.00
#
_symmetry.space_group_name_H-M   'P 1'
#
loop_
_entity.id
_entity.type
_entity.pdbx_description
1 polymer ?
#
loop_
_entity_poly.entity_id
_entity_poly.type
_entity_poly.pdbx_seq_one_letter_code
_entity_poly.pdbx_strand_id
1 'polypeptide(L)'
;MTALANGSMFKRKVGAAVIAVRRGGAIHGFDSINHFFHISQMIVPGSSYWNMGLGRQIGDVQTDEEGIRTMKNLGENMAWLMKKIVV
;
A
#
# COMPACT_ATOMS: atom_id res chain seq x y z
N MET A 1 -3.81 -3.12 19.77
CA MET A 1 -3.34 -3.65 18.47
C MET A 1 -2.28 -4.70 18.71
N THR A 2 -2.40 -5.90 18.14
CA THR A 2 -1.50 -7.04 18.41
C THR A 2 -0.03 -6.72 18.10
N ALA A 3 0.25 -5.96 17.04
CA ALA A 3 1.61 -5.56 16.67
C ALA A 3 2.31 -4.71 17.75
N LEU A 4 1.57 -3.83 18.44
CA LEU A 4 2.10 -3.01 19.53
C LEU A 4 2.38 -3.85 20.78
N ALA A 5 1.47 -4.77 21.13
CA ALA A 5 1.66 -5.69 22.25
C ALA A 5 2.88 -6.60 22.04
N ASN A 6 3.18 -6.96 20.79
CA ASN A 6 4.36 -7.72 20.41
C ASN A 6 5.62 -6.84 20.23
N GLY A 7 5.83 -5.85 21.11
CA GLY A 7 7.03 -5.01 21.10
C GLY A 7 7.20 -4.15 19.85
N SER A 8 6.09 -3.72 19.22
CA SER A 8 6.12 -2.97 17.95
C SER A 8 6.84 -3.73 16.83
N MET A 9 6.50 -5.01 16.62
CA MET A 9 7.18 -5.93 15.71
C MET A 9 7.34 -5.45 14.24
N PHE A 10 6.54 -4.48 13.80
CA PHE A 10 6.61 -3.89 12.46
C PHE A 10 7.31 -2.54 12.39
N LYS A 11 7.89 -2.06 13.50
CA LYS A 11 8.60 -0.80 13.56
C LYS A 11 9.68 -0.71 12.47
N ARG A 12 9.71 0.42 11.76
CA ARG A 12 10.63 0.74 10.66
C ARG A 12 10.56 -0.18 9.43
N LYS A 13 9.59 -1.10 9.37
CA LYS A 13 9.34 -1.87 8.16
C LYS A 13 8.61 -1.03 7.13
N VAL A 14 8.84 -1.33 5.85
CA VAL A 14 8.09 -0.75 4.74
C VAL A 14 6.71 -1.41 4.65
N GLY A 15 5.65 -0.63 4.52
CA GLY A 15 4.30 -1.11 4.30
C GLY A 15 3.58 -0.28 3.25
N ALA A 16 2.64 -0.87 2.53
CA ALA A 16 1.82 -0.18 1.55
C ALA A 16 0.40 -0.75 1.55
N ALA A 17 -0.60 0.12 1.64
CA ALA A 17 -2.00 -0.28 1.48
C ALA A 17 -2.27 -0.41 -0.02
N VAL A 18 -2.98 -1.46 -0.43
CA VAL A 18 -3.39 -1.68 -1.83
C VAL A 18 -4.84 -2.13 -1.82
N ILE A 19 -5.68 -1.54 -2.67
CA ILE A 19 -7.11 -1.86 -2.72
C ILE A 19 -7.56 -2.09 -4.16
N ALA A 20 -8.35 -3.13 -4.40
CA ALA A 20 -9.09 -3.32 -5.64
C ALA A 20 -10.57 -2.97 -5.42
N VAL A 21 -11.15 -2.18 -6.34
CA VAL A 21 -12.56 -1.78 -6.28
C VAL A 21 -13.19 -1.75 -7.67
N ARG A 22 -14.52 -1.82 -7.71
CA ARG A 22 -15.27 -1.62 -8.96
C ARG A 22 -15.46 -0.13 -9.31
N ARG A 23 -15.57 0.75 -8.30
CA ARG A 23 -15.89 2.20 -8.40
C ARG A 23 -15.31 2.96 -7.19
N GLY A 24 -15.62 4.25 -7.06
CA GLY A 24 -15.06 5.21 -6.08
C GLY A 24 -15.40 4.99 -4.60
N GLY A 25 -15.15 3.80 -4.04
CA GLY A 25 -15.31 3.49 -2.61
C GLY A 25 -14.00 3.17 -1.88
N ALA A 26 -12.85 3.24 -2.57
CA ALA A 26 -11.59 2.75 -2.03
C ALA A 26 -10.91 3.70 -1.03
N ILE A 27 -11.21 5.01 -1.06
CA ILE A 27 -10.52 6.01 -0.22
C ILE A 27 -10.64 5.70 1.27
N HIS A 28 -11.87 5.50 1.77
CA HIS A 28 -12.07 5.20 3.19
C HIS A 28 -11.37 3.91 3.63
N GLY A 29 -11.37 2.88 2.77
CA GLY A 29 -10.62 1.65 3.04
C GLY A 29 -9.11 1.90 3.06
N PHE A 30 -8.61 2.71 2.14
CA PHE A 30 -7.19 3.01 1.99
C PHE A 30 -6.66 3.76 3.21
N ASP A 31 -7.39 4.80 3.64
CA ASP A 31 -7.05 5.61 4.82
C ASP A 31 -7.11 4.76 6.09
N SER A 32 -8.15 3.93 6.22
CA SER A 32 -8.33 3.06 7.39
C SER A 32 -7.17 2.07 7.55
N ILE A 33 -6.67 1.49 6.46
CA ILE A 33 -5.50 0.59 6.49
C ILE A 33 -4.25 1.39 6.87
N ASN A 34 -4.03 2.57 6.29
CA ASN A 34 -2.85 3.38 6.58
C ASN A 34 -2.76 3.83 8.04
N HIS A 35 -3.90 4.05 8.73
CA HIS A 35 -3.89 4.30 10.18
C HIS A 35 -3.17 3.19 10.96
N PHE A 36 -3.34 1.91 10.57
CA PHE A 36 -2.66 0.78 11.21
C PHE A 36 -1.15 0.78 10.97
N PHE A 37 -0.71 1.18 9.77
CA PHE A 37 0.72 1.28 9.46
C PHE A 37 1.38 2.41 10.24
N HIS A 38 0.74 3.58 10.32
CA HIS A 38 1.28 4.73 11.03
C HIS A 38 1.41 4.48 12.53
N ILE A 39 0.36 3.98 13.19
CA ILE A 39 0.44 3.66 14.63
C ILE A 39 1.43 2.52 14.92
N SER A 40 1.70 1.64 13.94
CA SER A 40 2.72 0.58 14.04
C SER A 40 4.15 1.05 13.73
N GLN A 41 4.38 2.36 13.55
CA GLN A 41 5.69 2.94 13.20
C GLN A 41 6.28 2.37 11.89
N MET A 42 5.42 1.98 10.94
CA MET A 42 5.85 1.56 9.61
C MET A 42 6.15 2.79 8.74
N ILE A 43 7.01 2.60 7.74
CA ILE A 43 7.34 3.61 6.73
C ILE A 43 6.49 3.32 5.50
N VAL A 44 5.65 4.26 5.10
CA VAL A 44 4.69 4.09 4.01
C VAL A 44 5.13 4.94 2.80
N PRO A 45 5.75 4.34 1.77
CA PRO A 45 6.09 5.07 0.55
C PRO A 45 4.83 5.32 -0.29
N GLY A 46 4.81 6.47 -0.96
CA GLY A 46 3.79 6.78 -1.96
C GLY A 46 4.04 6.08 -3.29
N SER A 47 3.09 6.22 -4.20
CA SER A 47 3.22 5.89 -5.62
C SER A 47 2.86 7.12 -6.48
N SER A 48 2.74 6.97 -7.80
CA SER A 48 2.27 8.01 -8.71
C SER A 48 0.81 8.40 -8.52
N TYR A 49 0.03 7.54 -7.87
CA TYR A 49 -1.34 7.82 -7.42
C TYR A 49 -1.63 7.01 -6.15
N TRP A 50 -2.83 7.13 -5.60
CA TRP A 50 -3.28 6.24 -4.53
C TRP A 50 -3.33 4.79 -5.03
N ASN A 51 -2.86 3.85 -4.21
CA ASN A 51 -2.64 2.45 -4.57
C ASN A 51 -3.95 1.67 -4.75
N MET A 52 -4.66 2.00 -5.83
CA MET A 52 -5.99 1.49 -6.13
C MET A 52 -6.01 0.86 -7.53
N GLY A 53 -6.68 -0.27 -7.66
CA GLY A 53 -6.97 -0.91 -8.94
C GLY A 53 -8.47 -0.99 -9.21
N LEU A 54 -8.89 -0.70 -10.43
CA LEU A 54 -10.28 -0.69 -10.86
C LEU A 54 -10.62 -1.96 -11.66
N GLY A 55 -11.67 -2.67 -11.24
CA GLY A 55 -12.15 -3.86 -11.95
C GLY A 55 -13.51 -4.33 -11.46
N ARG A 56 -14.40 -4.77 -12.38
CA ARG A 56 -15.73 -5.29 -12.03
C ARG A 56 -15.72 -6.79 -11.83
N GLN A 57 -15.12 -7.51 -12.76
CA GLN A 57 -14.98 -8.95 -12.76
C GLN A 57 -13.56 -9.34 -12.35
N ILE A 58 -13.41 -10.61 -11.98
CA ILE A 58 -12.10 -11.20 -11.72
C ILE A 58 -11.24 -11.02 -12.97
N GLY A 59 -10.07 -10.41 -12.81
CA GLY A 59 -9.13 -10.17 -13.91
C GLY A 59 -9.25 -8.78 -14.56
N ASP A 60 -10.36 -8.05 -14.42
CA ASP A 60 -10.53 -6.73 -15.05
C ASP A 60 -9.44 -5.72 -14.65
N VAL A 61 -8.92 -5.84 -13.42
CA VAL A 61 -7.80 -5.03 -12.91
C VAL A 61 -6.53 -5.15 -13.76
N GLN A 62 -6.39 -6.19 -14.59
CA GLN A 62 -5.27 -6.33 -15.52
C GLN A 62 -5.40 -5.41 -16.75
N THR A 63 -6.58 -4.82 -16.96
CA THR A 63 -6.83 -3.84 -18.03
C THR A 63 -6.84 -2.40 -17.50
N ASP A 64 -6.71 -2.22 -16.18
CA ASP A 64 -6.55 -0.90 -15.55
C ASP A 64 -5.10 -0.42 -15.70
N GLU A 65 -4.83 0.26 -16.81
CA GLU A 65 -3.49 0.76 -17.14
C GLU A 65 -2.94 1.73 -16.09
N GLU A 66 -3.79 2.57 -15.50
CA GLU A 66 -3.39 3.51 -14.45
C GLU A 66 -3.09 2.80 -13.14
N GLY A 67 -3.95 1.86 -12.73
CA GLY A 67 -3.71 0.99 -11.58
C GLY A 67 -2.42 0.20 -11.74
N ILE A 68 -2.18 -0.43 -12.90
CA ILE A 68 -0.94 -1.16 -13.18
C ILE A 68 0.29 -0.25 -13.08
N ARG A 69 0.24 0.94 -13.68
CA ARG A 69 1.35 1.92 -13.59
C ARG A 69 1.59 2.33 -12.14
N THR A 70 0.53 2.55 -11.37
CA THR A 70 0.60 2.86 -9.94
C THR A 70 1.24 1.72 -9.16
N MET A 71 0.92 0.47 -9.44
CA MET A 71 1.55 -0.67 -8.76
C MET A 71 3.03 -0.84 -9.13
N LYS A 72 3.40 -0.59 -10.39
CA LYS A 72 4.81 -0.59 -10.82
C LYS A 72 5.62 0.47 -10.07
N ASN A 73 5.14 1.70 -10.06
CA ASN A 73 5.80 2.82 -9.37
C ASN A 73 5.88 2.59 -7.85
N LEU A 74 4.83 1.99 -7.25
CA LEU A 74 4.85 1.60 -5.84
C LEU A 74 5.97 0.59 -5.56
N GLY A 75 6.06 -0.46 -6.39
CA GLY A 75 7.09 -1.49 -6.28
C GLY A 75 8.50 -0.92 -6.41
N GLU A 76 8.72 -0.02 -7.36
CA GLU A 76 9.99 0.69 -7.56
C GLU A 76 10.36 1.54 -6.33
N ASN A 77 9.41 2.32 -5.81
CA ASN A 77 9.61 3.15 -4.62
C ASN A 77 9.89 2.30 -3.37
N MET A 78 9.16 1.19 -3.19
CA MET A 78 9.40 0.25 -2.10
C MET A 78 10.79 -0.39 -2.22
N ALA A 79 11.17 -0.85 -3.42
CA ALA A 79 12.47 -1.47 -3.65
C ALA A 79 13.62 -0.50 -3.41
N TRP A 80 13.50 0.74 -3.88
CA TRP A 80 14.46 1.81 -3.62
C TRP A 80 14.58 2.08 -2.11
N LEU A 81 13.45 2.27 -1.42
CA LEU A 81 13.43 2.58 0.01
C LEU A 81 14.05 1.45 0.83
N MET A 82 13.65 0.21 0.58
CA MET A 82 14.19 -0.97 1.28
C MET A 82 15.70 -1.06 1.13
N LYS A 83 16.25 -0.83 -0.08
CA LYS A 83 17.70 -0.80 -0.30
C LYS A 83 18.43 0.32 0.48
N LYS A 84 17.73 1.37 0.90
CA LYS A 84 18.30 2.49 1.67
C LYS A 84 18.20 2.32 3.18
N ILE A 85 17.23 1.55 3.66
CA ILE A 85 16.97 1.37 5.09
C ILE A 85 17.39 0.00 5.64
N VAL A 86 17.60 -0.98 4.77
CA VAL A 86 18.23 -2.26 5.14
C VAL A 86 19.72 -1.98 5.33
N VAL A 87 20.13 -1.90 6.59
CA VAL A 87 21.53 -1.96 7.04
C VAL A 87 21.83 -3.40 7.43
#